data_AF-A0A4U0TRG0-F1
#
_entry.id   AF-A0A4U0TRG0-F1
#
_cell.length_a   1.000
_cell.length_b   1.000
_cell.length_c   1.000
_cell.angle_alpha   90.00
_cell.angle_beta   90.00
_cell.angle_gamma   90.00
#
_symmetry.space_group_name_H-M   'P 1'
#
loop_
_entity.id
_entity.type
_entity.pdbx_description
1 polymer ?
#
loop_
_entity_poly.entity_id
_entity_poly.type
_entity_poly.pdbx_seq_one_letter_code
_entity_poly.pdbx_strand_id
1 'polypeptide(L)'
;MPGYPGFITLLAFHVFSEEAVDVAILETGMGGETDSTNAITSPIATGITELGLDHMNRLGNSIESIAWHKAGIFKPSVPAFSVPQKEDAVTMLKRRATEKGVELQFIDDSFIVSNNITLVPDEQFQRHNASLALALAEVYIARLTTTSSYVTRAIASCLEQTELPAKFETITQGNVSWVLSSAHNEMSIAAACRAFMALLGEK
;
A
#
# COMPACT_ATOMS: atom_id res chain seq x y z
N MET A 1 4.49 -17.32 25.09
CA MET A 1 3.34 -16.58 24.52
C MET A 1 3.86 -15.65 23.43
N PRO A 2 3.14 -15.46 22.32
CA PRO A 2 3.52 -14.47 21.32
C PRO A 2 3.50 -13.06 21.94
N GLY A 3 4.36 -12.17 21.47
CA GLY A 3 4.29 -10.75 21.82
C GLY A 3 3.01 -10.11 21.25
N TYR A 4 2.69 -8.90 21.71
CA TYR A 4 1.44 -8.21 21.36
C TYR A 4 1.13 -8.19 19.84
N PRO A 5 2.06 -7.81 18.92
CA PRO A 5 1.76 -7.82 17.49
C PRO A 5 1.40 -9.21 16.96
N GLY A 6 2.14 -10.25 17.37
CA GLY A 6 1.86 -11.62 16.96
C GLY A 6 0.53 -12.15 17.51
N PHE A 7 0.16 -11.75 18.73
CA PHE A 7 -1.15 -12.06 19.29
C PHE A 7 -2.29 -11.45 18.47
N ILE A 8 -2.18 -10.16 18.11
CA ILE A 8 -3.19 -9.48 17.28
C ILE A 8 -3.29 -10.09 15.88
N THR A 9 -2.16 -10.46 15.26
CA THR A 9 -2.18 -11.16 13.97
C THR A 9 -2.90 -12.51 14.05
N LEU A 10 -2.62 -13.31 15.09
CA LEU A 10 -3.32 -14.59 15.29
C LEU A 10 -4.82 -14.40 15.54
N LEU A 11 -5.20 -13.39 16.32
CA LEU A 11 -6.60 -13.04 16.54
C LEU A 11 -7.28 -12.65 15.22
N ALA A 12 -6.64 -11.82 14.39
CA ALA A 12 -7.17 -11.44 13.09
C ALA A 12 -7.41 -12.66 12.18
N PHE A 13 -6.44 -13.58 12.11
CA PHE A 13 -6.61 -14.82 11.34
C PHE A 13 -7.75 -15.70 11.85
N HIS A 14 -7.91 -15.80 13.18
CA HIS A 14 -9.04 -16.51 13.76
C HIS A 14 -10.36 -15.87 13.36
N VAL A 15 -10.50 -14.55 13.50
CA VAL A 15 -11.71 -13.82 13.11
C VAL A 15 -12.00 -13.98 11.60
N PHE A 16 -11.01 -13.81 10.73
CA PHE A 16 -11.22 -14.01 9.28
C PHE A 16 -11.68 -15.44 8.93
N SER A 17 -11.18 -16.43 9.65
CA SER A 17 -11.59 -17.83 9.49
C SER A 17 -13.02 -18.08 9.98
N GLU A 18 -13.40 -17.53 11.14
CA GLU A 18 -14.74 -17.68 11.71
C GLU A 18 -15.79 -16.94 10.88
N GLU A 19 -15.47 -15.75 10.38
CA GLU A 19 -16.33 -14.95 9.49
C GLU A 19 -16.35 -15.45 8.04
N ALA A 20 -15.56 -16.50 7.72
CA ALA A 20 -15.49 -17.13 6.41
C ALA A 20 -15.28 -16.13 5.24
N VAL A 21 -14.38 -15.17 5.40
CA VAL A 21 -14.13 -14.13 4.38
C VAL A 21 -13.56 -14.73 3.09
N ASP A 22 -14.02 -14.24 1.94
CA ASP A 22 -13.52 -14.70 0.63
C ASP A 22 -12.09 -14.20 0.33
N VAL A 23 -11.73 -13.04 0.91
CA VAL A 23 -10.41 -12.41 0.78
C VAL A 23 -10.08 -11.61 2.03
N ALA A 24 -8.83 -11.68 2.47
CA ALA A 24 -8.29 -10.87 3.56
C ALA A 24 -7.15 -9.99 3.03
N ILE A 25 -7.17 -8.70 3.38
CA ILE A 25 -6.10 -7.75 3.09
C ILE A 25 -5.24 -7.63 4.35
N LEU A 26 -3.95 -7.94 4.23
CA LEU A 26 -3.01 -7.94 5.35
C LEU A 26 -1.96 -6.85 5.15
N GLU A 27 -2.00 -5.83 6.00
CA GLU A 27 -0.95 -4.81 6.10
C GLU A 27 0.18 -5.33 7.00
N THR A 28 1.44 -5.17 6.57
CA THR A 28 2.58 -5.52 7.43
C THR A 28 2.70 -4.49 8.57
N GLY A 29 2.86 -4.96 9.80
CA GLY A 29 3.01 -4.07 10.94
C GLY A 29 4.38 -3.36 10.94
N MET A 30 5.47 -4.10 10.70
CA MET A 30 6.79 -3.52 10.56
C MET A 30 7.72 -4.36 9.67
N GLY A 31 8.26 -3.73 8.64
CA GLY A 31 9.12 -4.42 7.68
C GLY A 31 8.32 -5.37 6.79
N GLY A 32 8.67 -6.65 6.82
CA GLY A 32 8.02 -7.69 6.00
C GLY A 32 8.59 -9.07 6.28
N GLU A 33 9.91 -9.26 6.10
CA GLU A 33 10.59 -10.56 6.25
C GLU A 33 10.28 -11.22 7.61
N THR A 34 10.32 -10.44 8.69
CA THR A 34 10.12 -10.89 10.07
C THR A 34 8.80 -10.42 10.68
N ASP A 35 7.89 -9.90 9.85
CA ASP A 35 6.58 -9.46 10.32
C ASP A 35 5.68 -10.66 10.63
N SER A 36 4.81 -10.54 11.64
CA SER A 36 3.92 -11.64 12.04
C SER A 36 2.93 -12.02 10.93
N THR A 37 2.52 -11.07 10.09
CA THR A 37 1.64 -11.32 8.95
C THR A 37 2.32 -12.15 7.85
N ASN A 38 3.66 -12.18 7.80
CA ASN A 38 4.42 -12.97 6.83
C ASN A 38 4.36 -14.49 7.09
N ALA A 39 3.62 -14.91 8.14
CA ALA A 39 3.23 -16.30 8.36
C ALA A 39 2.41 -16.89 7.19
N ILE A 40 1.73 -16.05 6.40
CA ILE A 40 1.03 -16.49 5.19
C ILE A 40 2.04 -16.89 4.12
N THR A 41 2.06 -18.17 3.75
CA THR A 41 3.04 -18.73 2.81
C THR A 41 2.63 -18.59 1.34
N SER A 42 1.32 -18.47 1.05
CA SER A 42 0.79 -18.38 -0.31
C SER A 42 -0.31 -17.30 -0.42
N PRO A 43 0.05 -16.00 -0.32
CA PRO A 43 -0.88 -14.91 -0.59
C PRO A 43 -1.26 -14.88 -2.08
N ILE A 44 -2.39 -14.23 -2.38
CA ILE A 44 -2.90 -14.11 -3.75
C ILE A 44 -2.02 -13.18 -4.60
N ALA A 45 -1.55 -12.09 -3.99
CA ALA A 45 -0.63 -11.13 -4.54
C ALA A 45 0.10 -10.42 -3.39
N THR A 46 1.20 -9.74 -3.67
CA THR A 46 1.95 -8.91 -2.72
C THR A 46 2.24 -7.55 -3.32
N GLY A 47 2.21 -6.50 -2.50
CA GLY A 47 2.39 -5.12 -2.94
C GLY A 47 3.28 -4.33 -2.01
N ILE A 48 4.16 -3.51 -2.57
CA ILE A 48 5.02 -2.59 -1.84
C ILE A 48 4.69 -1.14 -2.24
N THR A 49 4.21 -0.36 -1.28
CA THR A 49 3.98 1.08 -1.42
C THR A 49 5.31 1.84 -1.46
N GLU A 50 5.25 3.16 -1.65
CA GLU A 50 6.45 4.00 -1.66
C GLU A 50 7.31 3.79 -0.39
N LEU A 51 8.61 3.62 -0.59
CA LEU A 51 9.57 3.38 0.48
C LEU A 51 10.22 4.69 0.93
N GLY A 52 10.09 4.98 2.22
CA GLY A 52 10.80 6.05 2.90
C GLY A 52 11.76 5.52 3.97
N LEU A 53 12.58 6.43 4.50
CA LEU A 53 13.39 6.17 5.70
C LEU A 53 12.47 6.19 6.92
N ASP A 54 11.91 5.02 7.24
CA ASP A 54 11.05 4.82 8.39
C ASP A 54 11.56 3.66 9.25
N HIS A 55 11.31 3.73 10.56
CA HIS A 55 11.69 2.72 11.53
C HIS A 55 13.18 2.29 11.46
N MET A 56 14.08 3.25 11.22
CA MET A 56 15.51 2.98 11.00
C MET A 56 16.18 2.18 12.14
N ASN A 57 15.74 2.40 13.38
CA ASN A 57 16.21 1.65 14.55
C ASN A 57 15.97 0.13 14.47
N ARG A 58 15.03 -0.33 13.63
CA ARG A 58 14.65 -1.74 13.50
C ARG A 58 14.89 -2.31 12.11
N LEU A 59 14.78 -1.49 11.06
CA LEU A 59 14.91 -1.93 9.66
C LEU A 59 16.28 -1.59 9.05
N GLY A 60 17.11 -0.83 9.76
CA GLY A 60 18.40 -0.34 9.30
C GLY A 60 18.35 1.11 8.84
N ASN A 61 19.53 1.70 8.69
CA ASN A 61 19.70 3.14 8.43
C ASN A 61 19.78 3.50 6.93
N SER A 62 19.38 2.58 6.05
CA SER A 62 19.46 2.79 4.61
C SER A 62 18.20 2.32 3.89
N ILE A 63 17.91 2.93 2.75
CA ILE A 63 16.75 2.56 1.94
C ILE A 63 16.84 1.11 1.44
N GLU A 64 18.05 0.63 1.17
CA GLU A 64 18.31 -0.75 0.79
C GLU A 64 17.99 -1.72 1.93
N SER A 65 18.36 -1.39 3.16
CA SER A 65 18.03 -2.23 4.33
C SER A 65 16.51 -2.32 4.55
N ILE A 66 15.80 -1.19 4.40
CA ILE A 66 14.34 -1.13 4.50
C ILE A 66 13.67 -1.92 3.37
N ALA A 67 14.14 -1.73 2.13
CA ALA A 67 13.65 -2.46 0.96
C ALA A 67 13.87 -3.97 1.10
N TRP A 68 15.02 -4.40 1.64
CA TRP A 68 15.29 -5.81 1.90
C TRP A 68 14.26 -6.42 2.86
N HIS A 69 13.98 -5.74 3.97
CA HIS A 69 12.98 -6.18 4.94
C HIS A 69 11.58 -6.23 4.33
N LYS A 70 11.14 -5.17 3.65
CA LYS A 70 9.79 -5.09 3.09
C LYS A 70 9.56 -6.09 1.96
N ALA A 71 10.56 -6.31 1.10
CA ALA A 71 10.53 -7.35 0.07
C ALA A 71 10.49 -8.78 0.61
N GLY A 72 10.61 -8.97 1.93
CA GLY A 72 10.47 -10.28 2.55
C GLY A 72 9.07 -10.90 2.45
N ILE A 73 8.06 -10.10 2.11
CA ILE A 73 6.71 -10.59 1.82
C ILE A 73 6.61 -11.33 0.48
N PHE A 74 7.54 -11.11 -0.44
CA PHE A 74 7.53 -11.78 -1.75
C PHE A 74 7.59 -13.29 -1.58
N LYS A 75 6.72 -14.00 -2.32
CA LYS A 75 6.62 -15.47 -2.29
C LYS A 75 6.78 -16.03 -3.71
N PRO A 76 7.39 -17.22 -3.85
CA PRO A 76 7.53 -17.87 -5.15
C PRO A 76 6.18 -18.03 -5.84
N SER A 77 6.15 -17.78 -7.16
CA SER A 77 4.95 -17.94 -8.00
C SER A 77 3.72 -17.09 -7.60
N VAL A 78 3.89 -16.10 -6.73
CA VAL A 78 2.83 -15.14 -6.36
C VAL A 78 3.11 -13.80 -7.04
N PRO A 79 2.13 -13.17 -7.72
CA PRO A 79 2.31 -11.83 -8.28
C PRO A 79 2.85 -10.83 -7.26
N ALA A 80 3.93 -10.12 -7.63
CA ALA A 80 4.58 -9.11 -6.80
C ALA A 80 4.58 -7.76 -7.50
N PHE A 81 4.07 -6.75 -6.80
CA PHE A 81 3.94 -5.39 -7.31
C PHE A 81 4.66 -4.39 -6.40
N SER A 82 5.12 -3.31 -6.99
CA SER A 82 5.58 -2.13 -6.27
C SER A 82 5.17 -0.88 -7.05
N VAL A 83 5.04 0.25 -6.38
CA VAL A 83 4.96 1.56 -7.06
C VAL A 83 6.38 1.99 -7.48
N PRO A 84 6.57 2.95 -8.41
CA PRO A 84 7.89 3.52 -8.70
C PRO A 84 8.64 3.90 -7.42
N GLN A 85 9.94 3.57 -7.35
CA GLN A 85 10.79 3.81 -6.20
C GLN A 85 12.07 4.57 -6.59
N LYS A 86 12.82 5.04 -5.59
CA LYS A 86 14.21 5.49 -5.78
C LYS A 86 15.11 4.33 -6.22
N GLU A 87 16.18 4.64 -6.94
CA GLU A 87 17.06 3.66 -7.59
C GLU A 87 17.58 2.58 -6.64
N ASP A 88 18.02 2.97 -5.45
CA ASP A 88 18.56 2.05 -4.43
C ASP A 88 17.49 1.05 -3.96
N ALA A 89 16.25 1.51 -3.77
CA ALA A 89 15.11 0.66 -3.47
C ALA A 89 14.76 -0.24 -4.65
N VAL A 90 14.69 0.28 -5.88
CA VAL A 90 14.43 -0.53 -7.09
C VAL A 90 15.42 -1.68 -7.21
N THR A 91 16.72 -1.37 -7.06
CA THR A 91 17.80 -2.36 -7.13
C THR A 91 17.60 -3.47 -6.10
N MET A 92 17.32 -3.10 -4.85
CA MET A 92 17.12 -4.09 -3.80
C MET A 92 15.85 -4.91 -3.99
N LEU A 93 14.72 -4.27 -4.34
CA LEU A 93 13.45 -4.96 -4.55
C LEU A 93 13.55 -5.97 -5.69
N LYS A 94 14.18 -5.60 -6.81
CA LYS A 94 14.45 -6.53 -7.93
C LYS A 94 15.34 -7.69 -7.50
N ARG A 95 16.41 -7.41 -6.74
CA ARG A 95 17.29 -8.46 -6.21
C ARG A 95 16.51 -9.46 -5.35
N ARG A 96 15.66 -8.96 -4.46
CA ARG A 96 14.83 -9.79 -3.57
C ARG A 96 13.77 -10.58 -4.32
N ALA A 97 13.16 -9.99 -5.34
CA ALA A 97 12.23 -10.70 -6.22
C ALA A 97 12.92 -11.90 -6.90
N THR A 98 14.12 -11.69 -7.46
CA THR A 98 14.95 -12.77 -8.03
C THR A 98 15.31 -13.84 -6.99
N GLU A 99 15.77 -13.45 -5.80
CA GLU A 99 16.09 -14.38 -4.70
C GLU A 99 14.88 -15.24 -4.28
N LYS A 100 13.67 -14.67 -4.34
CA LYS A 100 12.41 -15.35 -3.99
C LYS A 100 11.76 -16.04 -5.19
N GLY A 101 12.37 -16.01 -6.38
CA GLY A 101 11.87 -16.66 -7.58
C GLY A 101 10.56 -16.06 -8.10
N VAL A 102 10.41 -14.75 -8.04
CA VAL A 102 9.22 -14.01 -8.49
C VAL A 102 9.61 -12.85 -9.40
N GLU A 103 8.75 -12.54 -10.37
CA GLU A 103 8.87 -11.33 -11.18
C GLU A 103 8.19 -10.15 -10.47
N LEU A 104 8.94 -9.05 -10.31
CA LEU A 104 8.42 -7.82 -9.73
C LEU A 104 7.98 -6.85 -10.82
N GLN A 105 6.72 -6.42 -10.75
CA GLN A 105 6.15 -5.41 -11.64
C GLN A 105 6.04 -4.06 -10.92
N PHE A 106 6.41 -2.98 -11.62
CA PHE A 106 6.27 -1.61 -11.12
C PHE A 106 5.03 -0.96 -11.75
N ILE A 107 4.11 -0.45 -10.93
CA ILE A 107 2.83 0.12 -11.36
C ILE A 107 2.81 1.63 -11.12
N ASP A 108 2.78 2.41 -12.20
CA ASP A 108 2.72 3.88 -12.15
C ASP A 108 1.29 4.43 -11.98
N ASP A 109 1.14 5.75 -11.95
CA ASP A 109 -0.16 6.44 -11.82
C ASP A 109 -0.86 6.76 -13.16
N SER A 110 -0.37 6.24 -14.29
CA SER A 110 -0.89 6.59 -15.62
C SER A 110 -2.37 6.24 -15.80
N PHE A 111 -2.82 5.10 -15.24
CA PHE A 111 -4.22 4.69 -15.31
C PHE A 111 -5.13 5.66 -14.55
N ILE A 112 -4.73 6.06 -13.34
CA ILE A 112 -5.46 6.99 -12.47
C ILE A 112 -5.62 8.35 -13.18
N VAL A 113 -4.51 8.87 -13.72
CA VAL A 113 -4.49 10.16 -14.43
C VAL A 113 -5.31 10.10 -15.72
N SER A 114 -5.11 9.09 -16.57
CA SER A 114 -5.79 8.99 -17.87
C SER A 114 -7.31 8.80 -17.75
N ASN A 115 -7.79 8.23 -16.64
CA ASN A 115 -9.22 8.01 -16.40
C ASN A 115 -9.87 9.10 -15.52
N ASN A 116 -9.12 10.13 -15.12
CA ASN A 116 -9.57 11.19 -14.21
C ASN A 116 -10.25 10.62 -12.96
N ILE A 117 -9.57 9.71 -12.26
CA ILE A 117 -10.06 9.16 -10.99
C ILE A 117 -9.77 10.19 -9.90
N THR A 118 -10.81 10.65 -9.22
CA THR A 118 -10.69 11.68 -8.18
C THR A 118 -10.21 11.06 -6.86
N LEU A 119 -9.13 11.57 -6.30
CA LEU A 119 -8.57 11.13 -5.02
C LEU A 119 -8.39 12.29 -4.06
N VAL A 120 -8.40 12.01 -2.76
CA VAL A 120 -8.15 12.99 -1.70
C VAL A 120 -7.02 12.48 -0.79
N PRO A 121 -5.90 13.21 -0.65
CA PRO A 121 -5.50 14.34 -1.50
C PRO A 121 -5.08 13.83 -2.89
N ASP A 122 -5.25 14.65 -3.94
CA ASP A 122 -4.74 14.35 -5.28
C ASP A 122 -3.23 14.61 -5.39
N GLU A 123 -2.47 13.85 -4.63
CA GLU A 123 -1.01 13.84 -4.64
C GLU A 123 -0.49 12.55 -5.28
N GLN A 124 0.73 12.62 -5.81
CA GLN A 124 1.36 11.49 -6.51
C GLN A 124 1.40 10.21 -5.66
N PHE A 125 1.74 10.31 -4.37
CA PHE A 125 1.78 9.15 -3.48
C PHE A 125 0.41 8.47 -3.36
N GLN A 126 -0.68 9.26 -3.38
CA GLN A 126 -2.03 8.73 -3.24
C GLN A 126 -2.49 8.09 -4.56
N ARG A 127 -2.11 8.66 -5.71
CA ARG A 127 -2.33 8.02 -7.01
C ARG A 127 -1.56 6.71 -7.16
N HIS A 128 -0.31 6.66 -6.70
CA HIS A 128 0.47 5.42 -6.62
C HIS A 128 -0.18 4.37 -5.71
N ASN A 129 -0.67 4.76 -4.53
CA ASN A 129 -1.40 3.87 -3.64
C ASN A 129 -2.66 3.30 -4.31
N ALA A 130 -3.42 4.15 -5.00
CA ALA A 130 -4.61 3.75 -5.75
C ALA A 130 -4.27 2.78 -6.89
N SER A 131 -3.23 3.08 -7.69
CA SER A 131 -2.75 2.18 -8.74
C SER A 131 -2.34 0.81 -8.21
N LEU A 132 -1.59 0.77 -7.09
CA LEU A 132 -1.19 -0.48 -6.45
C LEU A 132 -2.40 -1.26 -5.94
N ALA A 133 -3.38 -0.59 -5.33
CA ALA A 133 -4.62 -1.21 -4.87
C ALA A 133 -5.40 -1.85 -6.02
N LEU A 134 -5.50 -1.16 -7.17
CA LEU A 134 -6.14 -1.70 -8.38
C LEU A 134 -5.40 -2.94 -8.91
N ALA A 135 -4.07 -2.91 -8.99
CA ALA A 135 -3.28 -4.04 -9.45
C ALA A 135 -3.45 -5.27 -8.53
N LEU A 136 -3.48 -5.08 -7.21
CA LEU A 136 -3.73 -6.15 -6.25
C LEU A 136 -5.15 -6.71 -6.37
N ALA A 137 -6.15 -5.84 -6.48
CA ALA A 137 -7.55 -6.23 -6.64
C ALA A 137 -7.77 -6.98 -7.95
N GLU A 138 -7.12 -6.56 -9.04
CA GLU A 138 -7.18 -7.20 -10.35
C GLU A 138 -6.78 -8.67 -10.30
N VAL A 139 -5.72 -9.02 -9.58
CA VAL A 139 -5.30 -10.43 -9.44
C VAL A 139 -6.38 -11.27 -8.77
N TYR A 140 -7.09 -10.73 -7.79
CA TYR A 140 -8.18 -11.45 -7.12
C TYR A 140 -9.41 -11.55 -8.01
N ILE A 141 -9.85 -10.44 -8.61
CA ILE A 141 -11.00 -10.40 -9.52
C ILE A 141 -10.79 -11.35 -10.70
N ALA A 142 -9.56 -11.46 -11.21
CA ALA A 142 -9.21 -12.37 -12.29
C ALA A 142 -9.44 -13.85 -11.97
N ARG A 143 -9.47 -14.23 -10.69
CA ARG A 143 -9.81 -15.60 -10.26
C ARG A 143 -11.31 -15.85 -10.22
N LEU A 144 -12.13 -14.80 -10.18
CA LEU A 144 -13.58 -14.90 -10.09
C LEU A 144 -14.26 -14.95 -11.47
N THR A 145 -13.55 -14.60 -12.54
CA THR A 145 -14.15 -14.52 -13.89
C THR A 145 -13.29 -15.19 -14.96
N THR A 146 -13.88 -15.42 -16.14
CA THR A 146 -13.23 -15.98 -17.32
C THR A 146 -12.74 -14.94 -18.33
N THR A 147 -12.88 -13.63 -18.07
CA THR A 147 -12.70 -12.57 -19.09
C THR A 147 -11.37 -11.80 -18.95
N SER A 148 -10.57 -11.68 -20.01
CA SER A 148 -9.16 -11.22 -19.96
C SER A 148 -8.86 -9.73 -19.62
N SER A 149 -9.80 -8.89 -19.17
CA SER A 149 -9.54 -7.46 -18.88
C SER A 149 -10.40 -6.96 -17.72
N TYR A 150 -9.76 -6.49 -16.64
CA TYR A 150 -10.43 -6.39 -15.34
C TYR A 150 -10.55 -5.00 -14.76
N VAL A 151 -9.52 -4.14 -14.82
CA VAL A 151 -9.64 -2.80 -14.23
C VAL A 151 -10.25 -1.84 -15.24
N THR A 152 -11.58 -1.70 -15.18
CA THR A 152 -12.31 -0.66 -15.91
C THR A 152 -12.34 0.63 -15.09
N ARG A 153 -12.60 1.76 -15.75
CA ARG A 153 -12.90 3.01 -15.04
C ARG A 153 -14.03 2.84 -14.01
N ALA A 154 -15.02 1.99 -14.30
CA ALA A 154 -16.13 1.75 -13.38
C ALA A 154 -15.66 1.12 -12.05
N ILE A 155 -14.75 0.14 -12.11
CA ILE A 155 -14.13 -0.44 -10.90
C ILE A 155 -13.24 0.60 -10.20
N ALA A 156 -12.46 1.36 -10.96
CA ALA A 156 -11.59 2.38 -10.39
C ALA A 156 -12.37 3.53 -9.73
N SER A 157 -13.60 3.83 -10.17
CA SER A 157 -14.43 4.88 -9.54
C SER A 157 -14.84 4.55 -8.10
N CYS A 158 -14.73 3.29 -7.66
CA CYS A 158 -14.89 2.95 -6.24
C CYS A 158 -13.81 3.62 -5.36
N LEU A 159 -12.64 3.94 -5.92
CA LEU A 159 -11.60 4.66 -5.20
C LEU A 159 -12.03 6.07 -4.79
N GLU A 160 -12.92 6.71 -5.57
CA GLU A 160 -13.43 8.05 -5.30
C GLU A 160 -14.33 8.09 -4.06
N GLN A 161 -14.85 6.92 -3.64
CA GLN A 161 -15.69 6.75 -2.46
C GLN A 161 -14.90 6.22 -1.25
N THR A 162 -13.57 6.08 -1.38
CA THR A 162 -12.75 5.53 -0.31
C THR A 162 -12.53 6.58 0.77
N GLU A 163 -12.99 6.28 1.97
CA GLU A 163 -12.72 7.09 3.16
C GLU A 163 -11.51 6.51 3.90
N LEU A 164 -10.50 7.35 4.11
CA LEU A 164 -9.30 7.01 4.87
C LEU A 164 -9.22 7.94 6.08
N PRO A 165 -9.71 7.51 7.25
CA PRO A 165 -9.70 8.34 8.45
C PRO A 165 -8.32 8.90 8.77
N ALA A 166 -8.25 10.19 9.09
CA ALA A 166 -7.01 10.92 9.34
C ALA A 166 -5.94 10.80 8.22
N LYS A 167 -6.33 10.57 6.96
CA LYS A 167 -5.44 10.65 5.78
C LYS A 167 -5.89 11.79 4.87
N PHE A 168 -5.66 13.02 5.35
CA PHE A 168 -6.17 14.25 4.71
C PHE A 168 -7.70 14.33 4.72
N GLU A 169 -8.29 13.84 5.81
CA GLU A 169 -9.73 13.85 6.05
C GLU A 169 -10.19 15.27 6.43
N THR A 170 -11.26 15.76 5.80
CA THR A 170 -11.84 17.07 6.14
C THR A 170 -13.13 16.89 6.94
N ILE A 171 -13.16 17.42 8.16
CA ILE A 171 -14.34 17.43 9.03
C ILE A 171 -14.83 18.87 9.19
N THR A 172 -16.09 19.14 8.85
CA THR A 172 -16.69 20.46 9.04
C THR A 172 -17.55 20.48 10.30
N GLN A 173 -17.29 21.44 11.19
CA GLN A 173 -18.04 21.66 12.40
C GLN A 173 -18.44 23.13 12.51
N GLY A 174 -19.69 23.44 12.15
CA GLY A 174 -20.17 24.81 12.05
C GLY A 174 -19.45 25.56 10.93
N ASN A 175 -18.78 26.66 11.29
CA ASN A 175 -17.98 27.47 10.36
C ASN A 175 -16.47 27.12 10.37
N VAL A 176 -16.08 26.02 11.03
CA VAL A 176 -14.70 25.56 11.11
C VAL A 176 -14.55 24.28 10.28
N SER A 177 -13.55 24.25 9.41
CA SER A 177 -13.11 23.03 8.72
C SER A 177 -11.80 22.54 9.31
N TRP A 178 -11.78 21.30 9.75
CA TRP A 178 -10.61 20.61 10.28
C TRP A 178 -10.04 19.70 9.20
N VAL A 179 -8.75 19.82 8.90
CA VAL A 179 -8.05 18.90 7.98
C VAL A 179 -7.13 18.01 8.82
N LEU A 180 -7.44 16.72 8.88
CA LEU A 180 -6.75 15.75 9.70
C LEU A 180 -5.74 14.95 8.87
N SER A 181 -4.50 14.89 9.33
CA SER A 181 -3.45 14.09 8.69
C SER A 181 -2.62 13.33 9.73
N SER A 182 -2.42 12.05 9.46
CA SER A 182 -1.56 11.14 10.24
C SER A 182 -0.11 11.13 9.74
N ALA A 183 0.31 12.15 8.98
CA ALA A 183 1.69 12.33 8.56
C ALA A 183 2.63 12.44 9.77
N HIS A 184 3.68 11.63 9.80
CA HIS A 184 4.57 11.50 10.95
C HIS A 184 6.03 11.19 10.57
N ASN A 185 6.35 11.18 9.28
CA ASN A 185 7.71 11.07 8.77
C ASN A 185 7.97 12.17 7.74
N GLU A 186 9.23 12.42 7.38
CA GLU A 186 9.64 13.54 6.53
C GLU A 186 8.85 13.60 5.21
N MET A 187 8.70 12.45 4.54
CA MET A 187 7.99 12.35 3.27
C MET A 187 6.50 12.66 3.40
N SER A 188 5.83 12.04 4.38
CA SER A 188 4.39 12.24 4.60
C SER A 188 4.07 13.65 5.08
N ILE A 189 4.93 14.26 5.89
CA ILE A 189 4.77 15.64 6.37
C ILE A 189 4.89 16.60 5.18
N ALA A 190 5.92 16.43 4.35
CA ALA A 190 6.08 17.26 3.15
C ALA A 190 4.87 17.15 2.20
N ALA A 191 4.34 15.94 2.00
CA ALA A 191 3.15 15.72 1.17
C ALA A 191 1.88 16.34 1.79
N ALA A 192 1.67 16.19 3.10
CA ALA A 192 0.55 16.81 3.79
C ALA A 192 0.60 18.34 3.73
N CYS A 193 1.79 18.94 3.88
CA CYS A 193 1.96 20.38 3.73
C CYS A 193 1.60 20.85 2.31
N ARG A 194 2.09 20.18 1.25
CA ARG A 194 1.74 20.54 -0.13
C ARG A 194 0.24 20.44 -0.39
N ALA A 195 -0.38 19.34 0.02
CA ALA A 195 -1.82 19.15 -0.12
C ALA A 195 -2.62 20.24 0.64
N PHE A 196 -2.16 20.63 1.83
CA PHE A 196 -2.78 21.69 2.61
C PHE A 196 -2.66 23.07 1.95
N MET A 197 -1.49 23.41 1.41
CA MET A 197 -1.30 24.68 0.67
C MET A 197 -2.18 24.73 -0.58
N ALA A 198 -2.28 23.62 -1.32
CA ALA A 198 -3.15 23.51 -2.48
C ALA A 198 -4.63 23.74 -2.12
N LEU A 199 -5.08 23.24 -0.96
CA LEU A 199 -6.44 23.48 -0.45
C LEU A 199 -6.71 24.96 -0.17
N LEU A 200 -5.69 25.72 0.28
CA LEU A 200 -5.78 27.16 0.51
C LEU A 200 -5.69 28.00 -0.76
N GLY A 201 -5.41 27.39 -1.93
CA GLY A 201 -5.20 28.09 -3.19
C GLY A 201 -3.83 28.76 -3.30
N GLU A 202 -2.89 28.43 -2.40
CA GLU A 202 -1.51 28.91 -2.44
C GLU A 202 -0.65 27.89 -3.22
N LYS A 203 -0.01 28.35 -4.31
CA LYS A 203 0.89 27.54 -5.15
C LYS A 203 2.34 27.71 -4.72
#